data_AF-A0A6A4NQC7-F1
#
_entry.id   AF-A0A6A4NQC7-F1
#
_cell.length_a   1.000
_cell.length_b   1.000
_cell.length_c   1.000
_cell.angle_alpha   90.00
_cell.angle_beta   90.00
_cell.angle_gamma   90.00
#
_symmetry.space_group_name_H-M   'P 1'
#
loop_
_entity.id
_entity.type
_entity.pdbx_description
1 polymer ?
#
loop_
_entity_poly.entity_id
_entity_poly.type
_entity_poly.pdbx_seq_one_letter_code
_entity_poly.pdbx_strand_id
1 'polypeptide(L)'
;MFLKFQFLGKMVLLDKLLPKLKERDSRVLIFSQMTRLLDILEDYLMFRGYQYCRIDGNTGGDERDASIDAFNKPGSEKFVFLLSTRAGGLGINLATADVVILYDSDWNPQVDLQAQDRAHRIGQKKEVQVFRFCTEYTIEEKVIERAYKKLALDALVIQQGRLAEQKTVNKDELLQMVRFGAEMVFSSKDSTITDEDIDRIIAKGEEATAELDVKMKKFTEDAIKFKMDETAELYDFDDDKDENKADFKKIVSENQIEPSRRERKRNYSESEYFKQTMRQGGPTKPKEPRIPRMPQLHDFQFFNTQRLSELYEKEVCYLMKAHQKNQVKDSIDVDETEVGHPLTAEELEEKEHLLEEGFSLWSRKDFNTFIRACEKYGRNDIRSIAYEMEGKTEEEVERYAMVFKERYKELNDYDRIIKNIERGEARISRKDEIMKAIGKKLDPYKNPWLELKVQYGQNKGKLYNEECDRFMICMVHKLGYGNWDELKAAFRTSPLFHFDWFVKSRTTHELARRCDTLIRLVEKENQEYDERERQARKEKKLAKVCFSPS
;
A
#
# COMPACT_ATOMS: atom_id res chain seq x y z
N MET A 1 -21.44 1.64 -33.47
CA MET A 1 -20.43 0.81 -32.75
C MET A 1 -19.36 0.28 -33.69
N PHE A 2 -19.71 -0.24 -34.87
CA PHE A 2 -18.78 -0.85 -35.85
C PHE A 2 -17.63 0.03 -36.35
N LEU A 3 -17.85 1.34 -36.59
CA LEU A 3 -16.74 2.25 -36.93
C LEU A 3 -15.65 2.30 -35.84
N LYS A 4 -15.95 1.93 -34.59
CA LYS A 4 -14.97 1.94 -33.49
C LYS A 4 -14.12 0.66 -33.41
N PHE A 5 -14.55 -0.47 -33.99
CA PHE A 5 -13.80 -1.73 -33.90
C PHE A 5 -12.48 -1.70 -34.68
N GLN A 6 -12.42 -0.96 -35.79
CA GLN A 6 -11.18 -0.77 -36.56
C GLN A 6 -10.09 -0.02 -35.79
N PHE A 7 -10.44 0.67 -34.69
CA PHE A 7 -9.48 1.42 -33.86
C PHE A 7 -8.90 0.60 -32.69
N LEU A 8 -9.39 -0.63 -32.45
CA LEU A 8 -8.92 -1.50 -31.38
C LEU A 8 -8.01 -2.60 -31.95
N GLY A 9 -6.70 -2.44 -31.79
CA GLY A 9 -5.70 -3.38 -32.35
C GLY A 9 -5.92 -4.85 -31.96
N LYS A 10 -6.24 -5.12 -30.69
CA LYS A 10 -6.56 -6.49 -30.21
C LYS A 10 -7.79 -7.10 -30.90
N MET A 11 -8.82 -6.28 -31.17
CA MET A 11 -10.03 -6.75 -31.88
C MET A 11 -9.75 -7.01 -33.36
N VAL A 12 -8.94 -6.18 -34.01
CA VAL A 12 -8.52 -6.40 -35.40
C VAL A 12 -7.70 -7.69 -35.52
N LEU A 13 -6.79 -7.94 -34.56
CA LEU A 13 -6.03 -9.18 -34.52
C LEU A 13 -6.93 -10.40 -34.31
N LEU A 14 -7.85 -10.33 -33.35
CA LEU A 14 -8.82 -11.40 -33.08
C LEU A 14 -9.68 -11.71 -34.32
N ASP A 15 -10.15 -10.66 -35.00
CA ASP A 15 -11.04 -10.79 -36.17
C ASP A 15 -10.38 -11.48 -37.35
N LYS A 16 -9.06 -11.32 -37.50
CA LYS A 16 -8.30 -12.02 -38.54
C LYS A 16 -7.82 -13.40 -38.11
N LEU A 17 -7.60 -13.62 -36.81
CA LEU A 17 -7.13 -14.90 -36.27
C LEU A 17 -8.25 -15.96 -36.25
N LEU A 18 -9.46 -15.59 -35.82
CA LEU A 18 -10.57 -16.55 -35.67
C LEU A 18 -10.96 -17.29 -36.98
N PRO A 19 -11.02 -16.65 -38.15
CA PRO A 19 -11.27 -17.35 -39.42
C PRO A 19 -10.20 -18.42 -39.72
N LYS A 20 -8.91 -18.10 -39.57
CA LYS A 20 -7.80 -19.05 -39.77
C LYS A 20 -7.90 -20.24 -38.82
N LEU A 21 -8.31 -20.01 -37.57
CA LEU A 21 -8.51 -21.09 -36.59
C LEU A 21 -9.72 -21.96 -36.92
N LYS A 22 -10.79 -21.37 -37.46
CA LYS A 22 -11.98 -22.11 -37.89
C LYS A 22 -11.70 -22.99 -39.12
N GLU A 23 -10.91 -22.50 -40.07
CA GLU A 23 -10.45 -23.29 -41.22
C GLU A 23 -9.61 -24.51 -40.81
N ARG A 24 -8.87 -24.40 -39.70
CA ARG A 24 -8.08 -25.48 -39.10
C ARG A 24 -8.89 -26.43 -38.22
N ASP A 25 -10.20 -26.23 -38.12
CA ASP A 25 -11.09 -26.99 -37.23
C ASP A 25 -10.61 -26.96 -35.75
N SER A 26 -10.06 -25.82 -35.32
CA SER A 26 -9.67 -25.59 -33.92
C SER A 26 -10.86 -25.10 -33.09
N ARG A 27 -10.80 -25.32 -31.79
CA ARG A 27 -11.76 -24.87 -30.77
C ARG A 27 -11.06 -23.88 -29.84
N VAL A 28 -11.66 -22.70 -29.70
CA VAL A 28 -11.00 -21.54 -29.11
C VAL A 28 -11.61 -21.19 -27.75
N LEU A 29 -10.78 -21.09 -26.72
CA LEU A 29 -11.12 -20.48 -25.43
C LEU A 29 -10.63 -19.04 -25.43
N ILE A 30 -11.49 -18.09 -25.08
CA ILE A 30 -11.09 -16.69 -24.88
C ILE A 30 -11.30 -16.34 -23.41
N PHE A 31 -10.20 -16.03 -22.73
CA PHE A 31 -10.23 -15.55 -21.35
C PHE A 31 -10.16 -14.05 -21.30
N SER A 32 -11.01 -13.45 -20.46
CA SER A 32 -10.86 -12.06 -20.06
C SER A 32 -11.15 -11.79 -18.58
N GLN A 33 -10.48 -10.82 -17.98
CA GLN A 33 -10.80 -10.35 -16.63
C GLN A 33 -12.10 -9.54 -16.60
N MET A 34 -12.35 -8.68 -17.60
CA MET A 34 -13.51 -7.80 -17.62
C MET A 34 -14.75 -8.48 -18.21
N THR A 35 -15.78 -8.70 -17.40
CA THR A 35 -17.07 -9.26 -17.88
C THR A 35 -17.73 -8.41 -18.96
N ARG A 36 -17.58 -7.08 -18.88
CA ARG A 36 -18.06 -6.15 -19.91
C ARG A 36 -17.41 -6.36 -21.27
N LEU A 37 -16.17 -6.85 -21.31
CA LEU A 37 -15.52 -7.18 -22.57
C LEU A 37 -16.13 -8.45 -23.16
N LEU A 38 -16.50 -9.43 -22.32
CA LEU A 38 -17.20 -10.62 -22.78
C LEU A 38 -18.52 -10.26 -23.46
N ASP A 39 -19.29 -9.30 -22.93
CA ASP A 39 -20.51 -8.79 -23.58
C ASP A 39 -20.23 -8.26 -25.00
N ILE A 40 -19.13 -7.52 -25.18
CA ILE A 40 -18.74 -6.95 -26.48
C ILE A 40 -18.28 -8.05 -27.45
N LEU A 41 -17.54 -9.04 -26.94
CA LEU A 41 -17.12 -10.20 -27.72
C LEU A 41 -18.31 -11.05 -28.14
N GLU A 42 -19.33 -11.15 -27.29
CA GLU A 42 -20.58 -11.84 -27.56
C GLU A 42 -21.29 -11.24 -28.78
N ASP A 43 -21.49 -9.92 -28.77
CA ASP A 43 -22.06 -9.17 -29.89
C ASP A 43 -21.26 -9.36 -31.18
N TYR A 44 -19.93 -9.37 -31.07
CA TYR A 44 -19.02 -9.59 -32.19
C TYR A 44 -19.14 -11.01 -32.77
N LEU A 45 -19.19 -12.06 -31.94
CA LEU A 45 -19.32 -13.44 -32.37
C LEU A 45 -20.70 -13.69 -33.01
N MET A 46 -21.77 -13.12 -32.45
CA MET A 46 -23.11 -13.16 -33.04
C MET A 46 -23.12 -12.52 -34.43
N PHE A 47 -22.50 -11.36 -34.57
CA PHE A 47 -22.40 -10.67 -35.85
C PHE A 47 -21.65 -11.48 -36.91
N ARG A 48 -20.55 -12.14 -36.53
CA ARG A 48 -19.77 -13.02 -37.43
C ARG A 48 -20.41 -14.39 -37.65
N GLY A 49 -21.52 -14.70 -36.97
CA GLY A 49 -22.21 -15.99 -37.09
C GLY A 49 -21.43 -17.16 -36.46
N TYR A 50 -20.58 -16.88 -35.47
CA TYR A 50 -19.88 -17.92 -34.73
C TYR A 50 -20.72 -18.39 -33.55
N GLN A 51 -20.92 -19.70 -33.45
CA GLN A 51 -21.59 -20.32 -32.31
C GLN A 51 -20.65 -20.35 -31.12
N TYR A 52 -21.10 -19.83 -29.98
CA TYR A 52 -20.31 -19.74 -28.76
C TYR A 52 -21.06 -20.21 -27.51
N CYS A 53 -20.30 -20.44 -26.44
CA CYS A 53 -20.76 -20.59 -25.07
C CYS A 53 -20.08 -19.54 -24.19
N ARG A 54 -20.73 -19.14 -23.09
CA ARG A 54 -20.19 -18.16 -22.15
C ARG A 54 -20.34 -18.66 -20.71
N ILE A 55 -19.27 -18.53 -19.92
CA ILE A 55 -19.31 -18.71 -18.47
C ILE A 55 -18.67 -17.50 -17.79
N ASP A 56 -19.45 -16.84 -16.94
CA ASP A 56 -18.98 -15.79 -16.05
C ASP A 56 -19.40 -16.06 -14.59
N GLY A 57 -19.19 -15.10 -13.71
CA GLY A 57 -19.52 -15.23 -12.29
C GLY A 57 -21.02 -15.24 -11.98
N ASN A 58 -21.88 -14.92 -12.94
CA ASN A 58 -23.34 -14.87 -12.77
C ASN A 58 -24.05 -16.09 -13.36
N THR A 59 -23.35 -16.97 -14.08
CA THR A 59 -23.92 -18.20 -14.65
C THR A 59 -24.27 -19.20 -13.55
N GLY A 60 -25.50 -19.73 -13.55
CA GLY A 60 -25.93 -20.75 -12.61
C GLY A 60 -25.18 -22.08 -12.79
N GLY A 61 -25.11 -22.91 -11.73
CA GLY A 61 -24.39 -24.18 -11.77
C GLY A 61 -24.88 -25.14 -12.88
N ASP A 62 -26.20 -25.30 -13.01
CA ASP A 62 -26.79 -26.20 -14.01
C ASP A 62 -26.54 -25.72 -15.45
N GLU A 63 -26.63 -24.41 -15.70
CA GLU A 63 -26.35 -23.80 -17.00
C GLU A 63 -24.87 -23.89 -17.37
N ARG A 64 -23.99 -23.79 -16.36
CA ARG A 64 -22.55 -23.95 -16.51
C ARG A 64 -22.20 -25.35 -17.00
N ASP A 65 -22.74 -26.37 -16.34
CA ASP A 65 -22.48 -27.78 -16.69
C ASP A 65 -23.06 -28.11 -18.07
N ALA A 66 -24.28 -27.65 -18.37
CA ALA A 66 -24.88 -27.78 -19.69
C ALA A 66 -24.02 -27.15 -20.80
N SER A 67 -23.42 -25.97 -20.55
CA SER A 67 -22.54 -25.29 -21.50
C SER A 67 -21.22 -26.02 -21.72
N ILE A 68 -20.65 -26.60 -20.65
CA ILE A 68 -19.42 -27.42 -20.72
C ILE A 68 -19.67 -28.70 -21.52
N ASP A 69 -20.77 -29.40 -21.24
CA ASP A 69 -21.14 -30.64 -21.94
C ASP A 69 -21.44 -30.36 -23.42
N ALA A 70 -22.18 -29.30 -23.71
CA ALA A 70 -22.47 -28.87 -25.07
C ALA A 70 -21.19 -28.57 -25.86
N PHE A 71 -20.19 -27.94 -25.24
CA PHE A 71 -18.92 -27.67 -25.88
C PHE A 71 -18.10 -28.96 -26.07
N ASN A 72 -17.98 -29.82 -25.06
CA ASN A 72 -17.20 -31.05 -25.14
C ASN A 72 -17.84 -32.15 -26.00
N LYS A 73 -19.10 -32.00 -26.40
CA LYS A 73 -19.79 -32.96 -27.28
C LYS A 73 -19.00 -33.18 -28.58
N PRO A 74 -18.81 -34.44 -29.02
CA PRO A 74 -18.18 -34.72 -30.31
C PRO A 74 -19.03 -34.12 -31.44
N GLY A 75 -18.38 -33.40 -32.35
CA GLY A 75 -19.08 -32.68 -33.44
C GLY A 75 -19.91 -31.49 -32.97
N SER A 76 -19.67 -30.95 -31.77
CA SER A 76 -20.31 -29.70 -31.34
C SER A 76 -20.07 -28.58 -32.34
N GLU A 77 -21.13 -27.84 -32.65
CA GLU A 77 -21.09 -26.64 -33.49
C GLU A 77 -20.48 -25.44 -32.75
N LYS A 78 -20.29 -25.55 -31.43
CA LYS A 78 -19.73 -24.49 -30.58
C LYS A 78 -18.23 -24.34 -30.85
N PHE A 79 -17.87 -23.25 -31.53
CA PHE A 79 -16.51 -22.95 -31.94
C PHE A 79 -15.72 -22.18 -30.86
N VAL A 80 -16.37 -21.20 -30.21
CA VAL A 80 -15.74 -20.33 -29.21
C VAL A 80 -16.35 -20.53 -27.82
N PHE A 81 -15.51 -20.55 -26.80
CA PHE A 81 -15.93 -20.49 -25.41
C PHE A 81 -15.38 -19.23 -24.75
N LEU A 82 -16.27 -18.34 -24.31
CA LEU A 82 -15.94 -17.12 -23.57
C LEU A 82 -15.91 -17.40 -22.08
N LEU A 83 -14.78 -17.11 -21.43
CA LEU A 83 -14.58 -17.37 -20.01
C LEU A 83 -14.07 -16.12 -19.30
N SER A 84 -14.62 -15.82 -18.14
CA SER A 84 -13.95 -14.89 -17.24
C SER A 84 -12.76 -15.59 -16.57
N THR A 85 -11.62 -14.92 -16.41
CA THR A 85 -10.41 -15.53 -15.82
C THR A 85 -10.68 -16.07 -14.41
N ARG A 86 -11.54 -15.39 -13.64
CA ARG A 86 -11.97 -15.84 -12.30
C ARG A 86 -12.88 -17.07 -12.34
N ALA A 87 -13.88 -17.11 -13.23
CA ALA A 87 -14.77 -18.28 -13.34
C ALA A 87 -14.07 -19.49 -13.98
N GLY A 88 -13.07 -19.24 -14.83
CA GLY A 88 -12.19 -20.25 -15.40
C GLY A 88 -11.28 -20.93 -14.37
N GLY A 89 -10.86 -20.22 -13.32
CA GLY A 89 -10.05 -20.75 -12.21
C GLY A 89 -10.79 -21.72 -11.28
N LEU A 90 -12.11 -21.86 -11.40
CA LEU A 90 -12.95 -22.69 -10.53
C LEU A 90 -13.00 -24.19 -10.93
N GLY A 91 -11.97 -24.72 -11.60
CA GLY A 91 -11.81 -26.18 -11.74
C GLY A 91 -12.53 -26.88 -12.90
N ILE A 92 -12.96 -26.16 -13.95
CA ILE A 92 -13.69 -26.73 -15.10
C ILE A 92 -12.81 -27.57 -16.03
N ASN A 93 -13.42 -28.45 -16.82
CA ASN A 93 -12.74 -29.34 -17.78
C ASN A 93 -13.15 -29.04 -19.23
N LEU A 94 -12.24 -28.47 -20.02
CA LEU A 94 -12.48 -28.11 -21.42
C LEU A 94 -11.47 -28.82 -22.34
N ALA A 95 -11.35 -30.14 -22.16
CA ALA A 95 -10.35 -30.98 -22.84
C ALA A 95 -10.49 -31.06 -24.37
N THR A 96 -11.55 -30.50 -24.96
CA THR A 96 -11.72 -30.45 -26.41
C THR A 96 -11.13 -29.20 -27.06
N ALA A 97 -10.79 -28.16 -26.29
CA ALA A 97 -10.19 -26.94 -26.82
C ALA A 97 -8.68 -27.06 -27.01
N ASP A 98 -8.19 -26.66 -28.18
CA ASP A 98 -6.78 -26.68 -28.57
C ASP A 98 -6.18 -25.28 -28.66
N VAL A 99 -7.00 -24.22 -28.68
CA VAL A 99 -6.49 -22.84 -28.69
C VAL A 99 -6.98 -22.08 -27.47
N VAL A 100 -6.05 -21.41 -26.78
CA VAL A 100 -6.33 -20.51 -25.66
C VAL A 100 -5.88 -19.10 -26.01
N ILE A 101 -6.79 -18.14 -25.98
CA ILE A 101 -6.50 -16.72 -26.17
C ILE A 101 -6.70 -16.00 -24.83
N LEU A 102 -5.61 -15.44 -24.29
CA LEU A 102 -5.65 -14.53 -23.16
C LEU A 102 -5.76 -13.11 -23.69
N TYR A 103 -6.95 -12.50 -23.61
CA TYR A 103 -7.18 -11.16 -24.14
C TYR A 103 -6.50 -10.07 -23.28
N ASP A 104 -6.55 -10.26 -21.96
CA ASP A 104 -5.88 -9.48 -20.93
C ASP A 104 -5.22 -10.42 -19.91
N SER A 105 -4.00 -10.06 -19.47
CA SER A 105 -3.23 -10.85 -18.50
C SER A 105 -3.55 -10.43 -17.07
N ASP A 106 -3.67 -11.39 -16.16
CA ASP A 106 -3.83 -11.10 -14.74
C ASP A 106 -2.51 -10.61 -14.12
N TRP A 107 -2.61 -9.89 -13.00
CA TRP A 107 -1.45 -9.49 -12.20
C TRP A 107 -0.80 -10.66 -11.46
N ASN A 108 -1.53 -11.78 -11.35
CA ASN A 108 -1.05 -13.04 -10.81
C ASN A 108 -0.81 -14.07 -11.95
N PRO A 109 0.46 -14.45 -12.23
CA PRO A 109 0.78 -15.41 -13.30
C PRO A 109 0.13 -16.79 -13.11
N GLN A 110 -0.12 -17.19 -11.86
CA GLN A 110 -0.68 -18.51 -11.56
C GLN A 110 -2.12 -18.65 -12.06
N VAL A 111 -2.88 -17.55 -12.12
CA VAL A 111 -4.25 -17.55 -12.62
C VAL A 111 -4.26 -17.82 -14.13
N ASP A 112 -3.35 -17.18 -14.87
CA ASP A 112 -3.19 -17.39 -16.31
C ASP A 112 -2.72 -18.82 -16.64
N LEU A 113 -1.80 -19.37 -15.85
CA LEU A 113 -1.37 -20.77 -16.00
C LEU A 113 -2.52 -21.75 -15.73
N GLN A 114 -3.29 -21.50 -14.67
CA GLN A 114 -4.46 -22.31 -14.35
C GLN A 114 -5.54 -22.26 -15.46
N ALA A 115 -5.64 -21.12 -16.17
CA ALA A 115 -6.49 -20.95 -17.33
C ALA A 115 -5.99 -21.77 -18.53
N GLN A 116 -4.67 -21.78 -18.79
CA GLN A 116 -4.06 -22.62 -19.83
C GLN A 116 -4.26 -24.11 -19.57
N ASP A 117 -4.10 -24.54 -18.32
CA ASP A 117 -4.34 -25.93 -17.86
C ASP A 117 -5.79 -26.40 -18.09
N ARG A 118 -6.74 -25.50 -18.37
CA ARG A 118 -8.12 -25.90 -18.73
C ARG A 118 -8.18 -26.59 -20.09
N ALA A 119 -7.34 -26.15 -21.03
CA ALA A 119 -7.20 -26.73 -22.37
C ALA A 119 -6.04 -27.73 -22.42
N HIS A 120 -4.92 -27.43 -21.77
CA HIS A 120 -3.76 -28.32 -21.65
C HIS A 120 -4.04 -29.42 -20.61
N ARG A 121 -4.91 -30.36 -20.97
CA ARG A 121 -5.38 -31.43 -20.07
C ARG A 121 -5.39 -32.79 -20.75
N ILE A 122 -5.25 -33.82 -19.93
CA ILE A 122 -5.34 -35.23 -20.36
C ILE A 122 -6.72 -35.44 -21.01
N GLY A 123 -6.73 -35.68 -22.32
CA GLY A 123 -7.93 -35.81 -23.13
C GLY A 123 -7.87 -35.04 -24.45
N GLN A 124 -7.06 -33.98 -24.53
CA GLN A 124 -6.80 -33.27 -25.77
C GLN A 124 -5.86 -34.09 -26.69
N LYS A 125 -6.20 -34.16 -27.98
CA LYS A 125 -5.44 -34.88 -29.02
C LYS A 125 -4.65 -33.94 -29.94
N LYS A 126 -5.05 -32.68 -30.06
CA LYS A 126 -4.36 -31.64 -30.84
C LYS A 126 -3.35 -30.88 -29.96
N GLU A 127 -2.31 -30.32 -30.56
CA GLU A 127 -1.36 -29.47 -29.83
C GLU A 127 -2.05 -28.20 -29.31
N VAL A 128 -1.80 -27.85 -28.03
CA VAL A 128 -2.46 -26.70 -27.42
C VAL A 128 -1.65 -25.43 -27.68
N GLN A 129 -2.23 -24.48 -28.40
CA GLN A 129 -1.64 -23.19 -28.70
C GLN A 129 -2.18 -22.11 -27.77
N VAL A 130 -1.29 -21.34 -27.14
CA VAL A 130 -1.65 -20.26 -26.23
C VAL A 130 -1.23 -18.92 -26.82
N PHE A 131 -2.19 -18.07 -27.14
CA PHE A 131 -1.98 -16.70 -27.60
C PHE A 131 -2.24 -15.72 -26.47
N ARG A 132 -1.22 -14.94 -26.09
CA ARG A 132 -1.36 -13.86 -25.10
C ARG A 132 -1.33 -12.51 -25.82
N PHE A 133 -2.42 -11.77 -25.76
CA PHE A 133 -2.48 -10.44 -26.37
C PHE A 133 -1.87 -9.39 -25.44
N CYS A 134 -0.72 -8.85 -25.84
CA CYS A 134 -0.05 -7.75 -25.18
C CYS A 134 -0.07 -6.51 -26.08
N THR A 135 -0.35 -5.34 -25.52
CA THR A 135 -0.19 -4.07 -26.22
C THR A 135 1.18 -3.49 -25.94
N GLU A 136 2.00 -3.35 -26.99
CA GLU A 136 3.34 -2.77 -26.89
C GLU A 136 3.29 -1.34 -26.30
N TYR A 137 4.32 -0.97 -25.53
CA TYR A 137 4.48 0.37 -24.93
C TYR A 137 3.41 0.79 -23.92
N THR A 138 2.68 -0.17 -23.35
CA THR A 138 1.67 0.10 -22.32
C THR A 138 2.06 -0.51 -20.98
N ILE A 139 1.23 -0.24 -19.96
CA ILE A 139 1.40 -0.86 -18.65
C ILE A 139 1.31 -2.40 -18.70
N GLU A 140 0.67 -2.98 -19.74
CA GLU A 140 0.51 -4.43 -19.89
C GLU A 140 1.86 -5.15 -19.94
N GLU A 141 2.88 -4.59 -20.62
CA GLU A 141 4.23 -5.17 -20.66
C GLU A 141 4.86 -5.29 -19.27
N LYS A 142 4.73 -4.23 -18.46
CA LYS A 142 5.25 -4.22 -17.07
C LYS A 142 4.51 -5.20 -16.18
N VAL A 143 3.21 -5.41 -16.42
CA VAL A 143 2.41 -6.41 -15.69
C VAL A 143 2.92 -7.80 -16.01
N ILE A 144 3.12 -8.11 -17.29
CA ILE A 144 3.64 -9.39 -17.75
C ILE A 144 5.05 -9.64 -17.18
N GLU A 145 5.96 -8.66 -17.27
CA GLU A 145 7.32 -8.78 -16.72
C GLU A 145 7.30 -9.06 -15.21
N ARG A 146 6.45 -8.37 -14.44
CA ARG A 146 6.29 -8.60 -13.01
C ARG A 146 5.70 -9.98 -12.71
N ALA A 147 4.73 -10.43 -13.51
CA ALA A 147 4.13 -11.74 -13.38
C ALA A 147 5.18 -12.84 -13.61
N TYR A 148 6.00 -12.71 -14.65
CA TYR A 148 7.13 -13.63 -14.90
C TYR A 148 8.17 -13.60 -13.77
N LYS A 149 8.57 -12.43 -13.27
CA LYS A 149 9.49 -12.33 -12.12
C LYS A 149 8.94 -13.03 -10.88
N LYS A 150 7.63 -12.91 -10.61
CA LYS A 150 6.99 -13.64 -9.51
C LYS A 150 7.04 -15.15 -9.70
N LEU A 151 6.74 -15.64 -10.91
CA LEU A 151 6.82 -17.06 -11.24
C LEU A 151 8.25 -17.60 -11.11
N ALA A 152 9.23 -16.82 -11.55
CA ALA A 152 10.65 -17.12 -11.37
C ALA A 152 11.01 -17.22 -9.88
N LEU A 153 10.60 -16.25 -9.06
CA LEU A 153 10.81 -16.28 -7.62
C LEU A 153 10.14 -17.49 -6.95
N ASP A 154 8.91 -17.84 -7.34
CA ASP A 154 8.23 -19.04 -6.84
C ASP A 154 9.03 -20.32 -7.15
N ALA A 155 9.56 -20.44 -8.37
CA ALA A 155 10.43 -21.57 -8.76
C ALA A 155 11.73 -21.60 -7.95
N LEU A 156 12.35 -20.44 -7.71
CA LEU A 156 13.56 -20.30 -6.90
C LEU A 156 13.36 -20.67 -5.44
N VAL A 157 12.25 -20.26 -4.82
CA VAL A 157 11.92 -20.61 -3.43
C VAL A 157 11.76 -22.14 -3.28
N ILE A 158 11.15 -22.80 -4.27
CA ILE A 158 11.02 -24.26 -4.29
C ILE A 158 12.38 -24.94 -4.44
N GLN A 159 13.29 -24.38 -5.24
CA GLN A 159 14.63 -24.91 -5.49
C GLN A 159 15.62 -24.64 -4.35
N GLN A 160 15.54 -23.48 -3.68
CA GLN A 160 16.33 -23.12 -2.49
C GLN A 160 16.06 -24.02 -1.28
N GLY A 161 14.91 -24.68 -1.23
CA GLY A 161 14.65 -25.73 -0.23
C GLY A 161 15.59 -26.95 -0.34
N ARG A 162 16.46 -27.02 -1.37
CA ARG A 162 17.29 -28.20 -1.66
C ARG A 162 18.80 -28.01 -1.78
N LEU A 163 19.38 -26.82 -1.95
CA LEU A 163 20.84 -26.68 -2.10
C LEU A 163 21.37 -25.35 -1.54
N ALA A 164 22.26 -25.43 -0.56
CA ALA A 164 23.08 -24.35 -0.03
C ALA A 164 24.55 -24.70 -0.28
N GLU A 165 25.31 -23.88 -1.05
CA GLU A 165 26.75 -23.58 -0.87
C GLU A 165 27.39 -22.81 -2.07
N GLN A 166 28.03 -21.67 -1.75
CA GLN A 166 29.10 -20.90 -2.44
C GLN A 166 28.86 -19.70 -3.42
N LYS A 167 29.62 -18.62 -3.14
CA LYS A 167 29.73 -17.22 -3.67
C LYS A 167 30.65 -17.10 -4.92
N THR A 168 30.82 -16.00 -5.72
CA THR A 168 30.93 -14.52 -5.52
C THR A 168 30.82 -13.67 -6.85
N VAL A 169 30.71 -12.32 -6.72
CA VAL A 169 31.04 -11.11 -7.60
C VAL A 169 30.14 -10.69 -8.79
N ASN A 170 29.99 -9.42 -9.28
CA ASN A 170 30.51 -8.03 -9.00
C ASN A 170 29.49 -6.95 -9.51
N LYS A 171 29.53 -5.71 -8.96
CA LYS A 171 28.49 -4.65 -9.08
C LYS A 171 28.47 -3.80 -10.38
N ASP A 172 29.48 -3.87 -11.24
CA ASP A 172 29.60 -2.93 -12.37
C ASP A 172 28.82 -3.34 -13.64
N GLU A 173 28.37 -4.59 -13.74
CA GLU A 173 27.52 -5.04 -14.87
C GLU A 173 26.04 -4.62 -14.73
N LEU A 174 25.60 -4.30 -13.51
CA LEU A 174 24.21 -3.90 -13.23
C LEU A 174 23.85 -2.54 -13.83
N LEU A 175 24.82 -1.63 -13.92
CA LEU A 175 24.61 -0.27 -14.41
C LEU A 175 24.51 -0.17 -15.94
N GLN A 176 24.96 -1.19 -16.68
CA GLN A 176 24.87 -1.21 -18.15
C GLN A 176 23.52 -1.76 -18.68
N MET A 177 22.73 -2.47 -17.87
CA MET A 177 21.43 -3.01 -18.29
C MET A 177 20.25 -2.02 -18.18
N VAL A 178 20.36 -0.99 -17.33
CA VAL A 178 19.25 -0.04 -17.08
C VAL A 178 19.11 1.02 -18.19
N ARG A 179 20.12 1.18 -19.06
CA ARG A 179 20.14 2.25 -20.09
C ARG A 179 19.62 1.85 -21.47
N PHE A 180 19.28 0.59 -21.72
CA PHE A 180 19.04 0.11 -23.09
C PHE A 180 17.58 0.18 -23.61
N GLY A 181 16.68 0.88 -22.90
CA GLY A 181 15.27 0.99 -23.32
C GLY A 181 14.86 2.36 -23.88
N ALA A 182 15.67 3.41 -23.69
CA ALA A 182 15.26 4.79 -23.98
C ALA A 182 15.59 5.28 -25.40
N GLU A 183 16.35 4.51 -26.19
CA GLU A 183 16.90 4.99 -27.47
C GLU A 183 16.15 4.46 -28.71
N MET A 184 15.35 3.39 -28.59
CA MET A 184 14.53 2.87 -29.71
C MET A 184 13.24 3.68 -29.99
N VAL A 185 13.01 4.77 -29.25
CA VAL A 185 11.80 5.60 -29.31
C VAL A 185 11.66 6.39 -30.62
N PHE A 186 12.67 6.42 -31.49
CA PHE A 186 12.64 7.23 -32.73
C PHE A 186 12.42 6.47 -34.05
N SER A 187 12.19 5.15 -34.05
CA SER A 187 12.00 4.41 -35.31
C SER A 187 10.87 3.37 -35.27
N SER A 188 9.62 3.82 -35.36
CA SER A 188 8.56 3.03 -36.00
C SER A 188 7.36 3.94 -36.28
N LYS A 189 7.09 4.16 -37.56
CA LYS A 189 5.88 4.82 -38.05
C LYS A 189 4.81 3.76 -38.36
N ASP A 190 3.57 4.13 -38.05
CA ASP A 190 2.29 3.51 -38.41
C ASP A 190 2.32 2.59 -39.64
N SER A 191 1.91 1.34 -39.45
CA SER A 191 1.41 0.48 -40.54
C SER A 191 0.20 -0.33 -40.08
N THR A 192 -0.84 -0.33 -40.91
CA THR A 192 -2.08 -1.09 -40.74
C THR A 192 -1.84 -2.59 -40.97
N ILE A 193 -2.28 -3.43 -40.02
CA ILE A 193 -2.10 -4.89 -40.04
C ILE A 193 -2.82 -5.52 -41.26
N THR A 194 -2.08 -6.13 -42.20
CA THR A 194 -2.57 -6.94 -43.33
C THR A 194 -2.60 -8.44 -42.97
N ASP A 195 -3.05 -9.33 -43.87
CA ASP A 195 -3.22 -10.76 -43.56
C ASP A 195 -1.90 -11.56 -43.63
N GLU A 196 -0.97 -11.11 -44.47
CA GLU A 196 0.43 -11.56 -44.50
C GLU A 196 1.22 -11.08 -43.26
N ASP A 197 0.69 -10.10 -42.52
CA ASP A 197 1.30 -9.60 -41.30
C ASP A 197 0.97 -10.45 -40.09
N ILE A 198 -0.11 -11.25 -40.09
CA ILE A 198 -0.48 -12.06 -38.92
C ILE A 198 0.52 -13.19 -38.71
N ASP A 199 0.90 -13.88 -39.77
CA ASP A 199 1.87 -14.98 -39.67
C ASP A 199 3.26 -14.42 -39.31
N ARG A 200 3.58 -13.19 -39.76
CA ARG A 200 4.75 -12.42 -39.31
C ARG A 200 4.63 -11.98 -37.85
N ILE A 201 3.46 -11.56 -37.38
CA ILE A 201 3.19 -11.16 -35.99
C ILE A 201 3.28 -12.36 -35.06
N ILE A 202 2.78 -13.53 -35.49
CA ILE A 202 2.93 -14.79 -34.74
C ILE A 202 4.40 -15.16 -34.64
N ALA A 203 5.15 -15.15 -35.75
CA ALA A 203 6.59 -15.43 -35.74
C ALA A 203 7.39 -14.42 -34.88
N LYS A 204 7.09 -13.12 -34.98
CA LYS A 204 7.66 -12.07 -34.12
C LYS A 204 7.31 -12.28 -32.65
N GLY A 205 6.07 -12.73 -32.37
CA GLY A 205 5.61 -13.04 -31.02
C GLY A 205 6.32 -14.26 -30.42
N GLU A 206 6.56 -15.31 -31.22
CA GLU A 206 7.35 -16.47 -30.84
C GLU A 206 8.82 -16.07 -30.55
N GLU A 207 9.43 -15.25 -31.39
CA GLU A 207 10.78 -14.71 -31.17
C GLU A 207 10.86 -13.85 -29.90
N ALA A 208 9.92 -12.93 -29.70
CA ALA A 208 9.86 -12.09 -28.50
C ALA A 208 9.63 -12.90 -27.21
N THR A 209 8.82 -13.97 -27.29
CA THR A 209 8.61 -14.90 -26.16
C THR A 209 9.89 -15.68 -25.87
N ALA A 210 10.59 -16.16 -26.90
CA ALA A 210 11.88 -16.82 -26.74
C ALA A 210 12.95 -15.89 -26.14
N GLU A 211 13.02 -14.64 -26.58
CA GLU A 211 13.92 -13.63 -25.98
C GLU A 211 13.59 -13.36 -24.51
N LEU A 212 12.30 -13.22 -24.18
CA LEU A 212 11.85 -13.06 -22.80
C LEU A 212 12.22 -14.29 -21.97
N ASP A 213 12.01 -15.49 -22.48
CA ASP A 213 12.40 -16.73 -21.80
C ASP A 213 13.92 -16.83 -21.59
N VAL A 214 14.73 -16.40 -22.55
CA VAL A 214 16.20 -16.32 -22.40
C VAL A 214 16.59 -15.28 -21.35
N LYS A 215 15.99 -14.09 -21.38
CA LYS A 215 16.19 -13.03 -20.36
C LYS A 215 15.75 -13.52 -18.98
N MET A 216 14.66 -14.28 -18.90
CA MET A 216 14.14 -14.83 -17.65
C MET A 216 15.00 -15.97 -17.13
N LYS A 217 15.49 -16.88 -17.99
CA LYS A 217 16.48 -17.90 -17.61
C LYS A 217 17.73 -17.27 -17.02
N LYS A 218 18.25 -16.23 -17.70
CA LYS A 218 19.37 -15.43 -17.19
C LYS A 218 19.03 -14.77 -15.85
N PHE A 219 17.85 -14.17 -15.70
CA PHE A 219 17.41 -13.58 -14.44
C PHE A 219 17.26 -14.62 -13.31
N THR A 220 16.72 -15.81 -13.59
CA THR A 220 16.64 -16.90 -12.60
C THR A 220 18.03 -17.40 -12.24
N GLU A 221 18.94 -17.56 -13.19
CA GLU A 221 20.34 -17.92 -12.94
C GLU A 221 21.05 -16.86 -12.08
N ASP A 222 20.81 -15.58 -12.36
CA ASP A 222 21.40 -14.45 -11.62
C ASP A 222 20.78 -14.32 -10.21
N ALA A 223 19.49 -14.59 -10.05
CA ALA A 223 18.82 -14.61 -8.75
C ALA A 223 19.22 -15.82 -7.89
N ILE A 224 19.53 -16.98 -8.49
CA ILE A 224 20.16 -18.12 -7.80
C ILE A 224 21.54 -17.69 -7.27
N LYS A 225 22.33 -16.97 -8.08
CA LYS A 225 23.65 -16.47 -7.69
C LYS A 225 23.59 -15.41 -6.57
N PHE A 226 22.56 -14.55 -6.56
CA PHE A 226 22.44 -13.43 -5.61
C PHE A 226 22.21 -13.86 -4.15
N LYS A 227 21.56 -15.00 -3.90
CA LYS A 227 21.19 -15.43 -2.54
C LYS A 227 22.28 -16.18 -1.76
N MET A 228 23.51 -16.20 -2.24
CA MET A 228 24.64 -16.85 -1.54
C MET A 228 25.43 -15.92 -0.60
N ASP A 229 24.93 -14.71 -0.28
CA ASP A 229 25.56 -13.77 0.66
C ASP A 229 24.62 -13.47 1.85
N GLU A 230 24.95 -14.00 3.03
CA GLU A 230 24.05 -14.14 4.19
C GLU A 230 24.05 -12.91 5.14
N THR A 231 24.19 -11.69 4.61
CA THR A 231 24.08 -10.45 5.42
C THR A 231 23.32 -9.31 4.73
N ALA A 232 22.42 -9.60 3.80
CA ALA A 232 21.50 -8.60 3.25
C ALA A 232 20.05 -8.96 3.61
N GLU A 233 19.41 -8.08 4.37
CA GLU A 233 17.99 -8.11 4.70
C GLU A 233 17.14 -8.26 3.43
N LEU A 234 16.12 -9.12 3.50
CA LEU A 234 15.21 -9.51 2.41
C LEU A 234 14.26 -8.38 1.95
N TYR A 235 14.60 -7.11 2.18
CA TYR A 235 13.80 -5.95 1.79
C TYR A 235 14.72 -4.77 1.46
N ASP A 236 15.39 -4.83 0.32
CA ASP A 236 15.83 -3.61 -0.33
C ASP A 236 15.46 -3.66 -1.82
N PHE A 237 14.24 -3.19 -2.08
CA PHE A 237 13.70 -2.97 -3.41
C PHE A 237 13.57 -1.47 -3.59
N ASP A 238 14.71 -0.78 -3.59
CA ASP A 238 14.81 0.61 -4.03
C ASP A 238 15.65 0.62 -5.31
N ASP A 239 14.96 0.85 -6.43
CA ASP A 239 15.58 1.40 -7.63
C ASP A 239 15.01 2.82 -7.83
N ASP A 240 15.91 3.72 -8.22
CA ASP A 240 15.92 5.15 -7.94
C ASP A 240 14.75 5.98 -8.49
N LYS A 241 14.39 6.99 -7.68
CA LYS A 241 13.88 8.34 -8.02
C LYS A 241 12.78 8.47 -9.08
N ASP A 242 11.54 8.46 -8.58
CA ASP A 242 10.44 9.21 -9.19
C ASP A 242 9.67 9.96 -8.09
N GLU A 243 9.78 11.29 -8.06
CA GLU A 243 9.36 12.20 -6.97
C GLU A 243 7.83 12.35 -6.79
N ASN A 244 7.00 11.43 -7.25
CA ASN A 244 5.55 11.51 -7.05
C ASN A 244 4.89 10.15 -6.86
N LYS A 245 4.95 9.61 -5.64
CA LYS A 245 3.90 8.70 -5.18
C LYS A 245 3.80 8.67 -3.65
N ALA A 246 2.85 9.45 -3.13
CA ALA A 246 2.37 9.27 -1.77
C ALA A 246 1.75 7.86 -1.62
N ASP A 247 2.21 7.15 -0.59
CA ASP A 247 1.46 6.21 0.25
C ASP A 247 0.79 4.97 -0.39
N PHE A 248 1.49 4.24 -1.28
CA PHE A 248 1.10 2.85 -1.59
C PHE A 248 1.49 1.86 -0.46
N LYS A 249 2.46 2.22 0.39
CA LYS A 249 2.98 1.39 1.49
C LYS A 249 2.01 1.28 2.68
N LYS A 250 1.12 2.27 2.88
CA LYS A 250 0.07 2.27 3.92
C LYS A 250 -1.15 1.41 3.56
N ILE A 251 -1.52 1.37 2.28
CA ILE A 251 -2.72 0.63 1.82
C ILE A 251 -2.48 -0.89 1.83
N VAL A 252 -1.25 -1.33 1.57
CA VAL A 252 -0.90 -2.77 1.58
C VAL A 252 -0.75 -3.31 3.02
N SER A 253 -0.39 -2.46 3.97
CA SER A 253 -0.24 -2.87 5.39
C SER A 253 -1.56 -2.95 6.15
N GLU A 254 -2.64 -2.30 5.70
CA GLU A 254 -3.96 -2.37 6.34
C GLU A 254 -4.83 -3.55 5.86
N ASN A 255 -4.54 -4.16 4.71
CA ASN A 255 -5.34 -5.27 4.13
C ASN A 255 -4.65 -6.64 4.14
N GLN A 256 -3.50 -6.78 4.81
CA GLN A 256 -2.80 -8.06 4.91
C GLN A 256 -3.28 -8.84 6.15
N ILE A 257 -4.38 -9.59 5.99
CA ILE A 257 -4.72 -10.67 6.92
C ILE A 257 -3.68 -11.77 6.72
N GLU A 258 -2.66 -11.81 7.58
CA GLU A 258 -1.76 -12.95 7.65
C GLU A 258 -2.58 -14.20 8.03
N PRO A 259 -2.62 -15.26 7.19
CA PRO A 259 -3.11 -16.53 7.68
C PRO A 259 -2.17 -16.98 8.81
N SER A 260 -2.73 -17.20 10.01
CA SER A 260 -1.98 -17.68 11.17
C SER A 260 -1.06 -18.84 10.74
N ARG A 261 0.25 -18.67 10.92
CA ARG A 261 1.24 -19.75 10.74
C ARG A 261 0.71 -20.98 11.46
N ARG A 262 0.30 -21.98 10.68
CA ARG A 262 -0.11 -23.28 11.20
C ARG A 262 1.16 -23.98 11.64
N GLU A 263 1.61 -23.72 12.86
CA GLU A 263 2.62 -24.57 13.50
C GLU A 263 2.04 -25.98 13.58
N ARG A 264 2.63 -26.87 12.79
CA ARG A 264 2.29 -28.28 12.80
C ARG A 264 2.77 -28.83 14.14
N LYS A 265 1.88 -28.87 15.14
CA LYS A 265 2.11 -29.61 16.39
C LYS A 265 2.41 -31.07 16.03
N ARG A 266 3.67 -31.49 16.16
CA ARG A 266 4.01 -32.92 16.23
C ARG A 266 3.54 -33.44 17.58
N ASN A 267 2.39 -34.10 17.63
CA ASN A 267 2.01 -34.94 18.76
C ASN A 267 1.48 -36.27 18.24
N TYR A 268 2.34 -37.28 18.19
CA TYR A 268 2.05 -38.63 18.67
C TYR A 268 3.36 -39.40 18.79
N SER A 269 3.88 -39.53 20.01
CA SER A 269 4.93 -40.50 20.33
C SER A 269 4.29 -41.51 21.27
N GLU A 270 3.86 -42.65 20.75
CA GLU A 270 3.22 -43.75 21.51
C GLU A 270 4.09 -44.25 22.68
N SER A 271 5.39 -43.93 22.68
CA SER A 271 6.36 -44.30 23.71
C SER A 271 6.22 -43.52 25.04
N GLU A 272 5.66 -42.32 25.05
CA GLU A 272 5.46 -41.52 26.28
C GLU A 272 4.21 -42.00 27.05
N TYR A 273 3.14 -42.33 26.33
CA TYR A 273 1.88 -42.82 26.92
C TYR A 273 2.05 -44.20 27.59
N PHE A 274 2.89 -45.08 27.02
CA PHE A 274 3.23 -46.37 27.63
C PHE A 274 4.17 -46.25 28.84
N LYS A 275 5.01 -45.21 28.90
CA LYS A 275 5.83 -44.93 30.09
C LYS A 275 5.01 -44.40 31.26
N GLN A 276 3.93 -43.67 30.98
CA GLN A 276 3.12 -43.01 31.99
C GLN A 276 2.00 -43.89 32.56
N THR A 277 1.48 -44.84 31.78
CA THR A 277 0.47 -45.81 32.23
C THR A 277 1.04 -46.95 33.09
N MET A 278 2.33 -47.26 32.96
CA MET A 278 3.00 -48.34 33.71
C MET A 278 3.63 -47.90 35.05
N ARG A 279 3.51 -46.62 35.44
CA ARG A 279 3.98 -46.12 36.76
C ARG A 279 2.81 -45.65 37.62
N GLN A 280 1.92 -46.57 37.98
CA GLN A 280 1.04 -46.36 39.13
C GLN A 280 1.81 -46.72 40.41
N GLY A 281 2.00 -45.74 41.32
CA GLY A 281 2.38 -46.02 42.71
C GLY A 281 3.56 -45.25 43.31
N GLY A 282 3.92 -44.06 42.84
CA GLY A 282 4.94 -43.20 43.51
C GLY A 282 4.37 -41.81 43.86
N PRO A 283 4.79 -41.17 44.98
CA PRO A 283 4.22 -39.91 45.42
C PRO A 283 4.49 -38.80 44.39
N THR A 284 3.47 -37.98 44.13
CA THR A 284 3.55 -36.81 43.24
C THR A 284 4.59 -35.82 43.76
N LYS A 285 5.63 -35.55 42.97
CA LYS A 285 6.57 -34.45 43.26
C LYS A 285 5.80 -33.12 43.35
N PRO A 286 6.07 -32.27 44.37
CA PRO A 286 5.44 -30.96 44.47
C PRO A 286 5.79 -30.10 43.24
N LYS A 287 4.79 -29.38 42.69
CA LYS A 287 5.00 -28.45 41.57
C LYS A 287 5.95 -27.34 42.02
N GLU A 288 7.04 -27.15 41.30
CA GLU A 288 7.94 -26.01 41.49
C GLU A 288 7.14 -24.68 41.42
N PRO A 289 7.34 -23.74 42.36
CA PRO A 289 6.63 -22.48 42.35
C PRO A 289 7.06 -21.66 41.14
N ARG A 290 6.07 -21.18 40.39
CA ARG A 290 6.27 -20.28 39.26
C ARG A 290 6.70 -18.93 39.82
N ILE A 291 7.94 -18.51 39.56
CA ILE A 291 8.38 -17.14 39.77
C ILE A 291 7.44 -16.23 38.95
N PRO A 292 6.70 -15.31 39.58
CA PRO A 292 5.89 -14.35 38.84
C PRO A 292 6.79 -13.56 37.89
N ARG A 293 6.52 -13.64 36.58
CA ARG A 293 7.24 -12.83 35.60
C ARG A 293 6.89 -11.37 35.83
N MET A 294 7.89 -10.49 35.86
CA MET A 294 7.67 -9.06 35.97
C MET A 294 6.68 -8.62 34.88
N PRO A 295 5.61 -7.86 35.23
CA PRO A 295 4.74 -7.25 34.25
C PRO A 295 5.55 -6.46 33.24
N GLN A 296 5.23 -6.54 31.95
CA GLN A 296 5.91 -5.73 30.95
C GLN A 296 5.51 -4.27 31.15
N LEU A 297 6.40 -3.49 31.78
CA LEU A 297 6.27 -2.05 31.89
C LEU A 297 6.66 -1.44 30.55
N HIS A 298 5.79 -0.62 29.97
CA HIS A 298 6.10 0.08 28.74
C HIS A 298 6.66 1.48 29.03
N ASP A 299 7.54 1.95 28.14
CA ASP A 299 8.19 3.26 28.22
C ASP A 299 7.19 4.42 28.19
N PHE A 300 6.16 4.34 27.35
CA PHE A 300 5.09 5.34 27.25
C PHE A 300 4.20 5.46 28.50
N GLN A 301 4.31 4.57 29.47
CA GLN A 301 3.55 4.64 30.72
C GLN A 301 4.28 5.46 31.79
N PHE A 302 5.51 5.89 31.52
CA PHE A 302 6.33 6.76 32.39
C PHE A 302 6.52 6.25 33.83
N PHE A 303 6.53 4.94 34.04
CA PHE A 303 6.89 4.36 35.35
C PHE A 303 8.34 4.68 35.72
N ASN A 304 8.63 4.77 37.02
CA ASN A 304 10.02 4.77 37.51
C ASN A 304 10.59 3.35 37.42
N THR A 305 11.03 2.98 36.21
CA THR A 305 11.48 1.61 35.88
C THR A 305 12.65 1.15 36.75
N GLN A 306 13.55 2.07 37.13
CA GLN A 306 14.71 1.78 37.97
C GLN A 306 14.27 1.35 39.36
N ARG A 307 13.53 2.21 40.08
CA ARG A 307 13.12 1.92 41.45
C ARG A 307 12.13 0.75 41.54
N LEU A 308 11.23 0.63 40.57
CA LEU A 308 10.28 -0.49 40.52
C LEU A 308 11.02 -1.83 40.28
N SER A 309 12.03 -1.85 39.42
CA SER A 309 12.85 -3.05 39.18
C SER A 309 13.62 -3.48 40.44
N GLU A 310 14.18 -2.55 41.20
CA GLU A 310 14.84 -2.85 42.48
C GLU A 310 13.90 -3.50 43.50
N LEU A 311 12.66 -2.98 43.61
CA LEU A 311 11.63 -3.54 44.50
C LEU A 311 11.17 -4.92 44.04
N TYR A 312 11.00 -5.13 42.73
CA TYR A 312 10.68 -6.45 42.16
C TYR A 312 11.82 -7.46 42.32
N GLU A 313 13.08 -7.06 42.13
CA GLU A 313 14.25 -7.92 42.33
C GLU A 313 14.38 -8.35 43.80
N LYS A 314 14.15 -7.43 44.75
CA LYS A 314 14.06 -7.76 46.18
C LYS A 314 12.97 -8.80 46.47
N GLU A 315 11.78 -8.63 45.89
CA GLU A 315 10.65 -9.55 46.04
C GLU A 315 10.95 -10.95 45.46
N VAL A 316 11.55 -11.01 44.27
CA VAL A 316 11.95 -12.26 43.60
C VAL A 316 13.09 -12.96 44.36
N CYS A 317 14.10 -12.21 44.81
CA CYS A 317 15.19 -12.75 45.63
C CYS A 317 14.69 -13.34 46.95
N TYR A 318 13.73 -12.67 47.60
CA TYR A 318 13.08 -13.19 48.80
C TYR A 318 12.36 -14.51 48.53
N LEU A 319 11.53 -14.56 47.47
CA LEU A 319 10.78 -15.76 47.09
C LEU A 319 11.70 -16.93 46.70
N MET A 320 12.80 -16.67 45.98
CA MET A 320 13.81 -17.67 45.64
C MET A 320 14.50 -18.24 46.88
N LYS A 321 14.93 -17.37 47.81
CA LYS A 321 15.59 -17.79 49.07
C LYS A 321 14.63 -18.53 50.01
N ALA A 322 13.37 -18.09 50.10
CA ALA A 322 12.34 -18.77 50.87
C ALA A 322 12.04 -20.18 50.32
N HIS A 323 12.04 -20.34 48.99
CA HIS A 323 11.88 -21.65 48.35
C HIS A 323 13.10 -22.55 48.57
N GLN A 324 14.32 -22.01 48.46
CA GLN A 324 15.56 -22.75 48.72
C GLN A 324 15.60 -23.25 50.17
N LYS A 325 15.14 -22.46 51.14
CA LYS A 325 14.99 -22.88 52.55
C LYS A 325 13.95 -23.98 52.74
N ASN A 326 12.82 -23.93 52.02
CA ASN A 326 11.81 -25.00 52.06
C ASN A 326 12.29 -26.31 51.40
N GLN A 327 13.22 -26.25 50.44
CA GLN A 327 13.86 -27.45 49.89
C GLN A 327 14.95 -28.03 50.81
N VAL A 328 15.69 -27.18 51.53
CA VAL A 328 16.78 -27.60 52.45
C VAL A 328 16.25 -28.08 53.81
N LYS A 329 15.06 -27.65 54.24
CA LYS A 329 14.40 -28.12 55.47
C LYS A 329 14.08 -29.63 55.51
N ASP A 330 14.10 -30.31 54.36
CA ASP A 330 13.93 -31.77 54.28
C ASP A 330 15.24 -32.55 54.56
N SER A 331 16.38 -31.89 54.85
CA SER A 331 17.66 -32.59 55.04
C SER A 331 18.65 -31.96 56.02
N ILE A 332 18.26 -31.73 57.29
CA ILE A 332 19.08 -31.39 58.48
C ILE A 332 18.99 -29.92 58.93
N ASP A 333 18.84 -29.73 60.26
CA ASP A 333 18.90 -28.46 61.00
C ASP A 333 20.23 -27.74 60.73
N VAL A 334 20.15 -26.58 60.08
CA VAL A 334 21.28 -25.66 59.92
C VAL A 334 20.86 -24.26 60.36
N ASP A 335 21.78 -23.71 61.16
CA ASP A 335 21.87 -22.43 61.85
C ASP A 335 21.22 -21.21 61.18
N GLU A 336 20.72 -20.30 62.02
CA GLU A 336 20.06 -19.05 61.65
C GLU A 336 21.01 -18.09 60.92
N THR A 337 21.16 -18.25 59.60
CA THR A 337 21.76 -17.21 58.76
C THR A 337 20.67 -16.40 58.05
N GLU A 338 20.78 -15.08 58.20
CA GLU A 338 19.85 -14.01 57.85
C GLU A 338 18.96 -14.27 56.63
N VAL A 339 17.69 -14.52 56.89
CA VAL A 339 16.63 -14.45 55.89
C VAL A 339 16.51 -12.98 55.50
N GLY A 340 16.88 -12.64 54.26
CA GLY A 340 16.61 -11.30 53.73
C GLY A 340 15.15 -10.91 54.00
N HIS A 341 14.94 -9.68 54.45
CA HIS A 341 13.62 -9.26 54.92
C HIS A 341 12.59 -9.28 53.77
N PRO A 342 11.33 -9.68 54.03
CA PRO A 342 10.23 -9.36 53.13
C PRO A 342 10.16 -7.84 52.94
N LEU A 343 9.59 -7.35 51.83
CA LEU A 343 9.39 -5.91 51.66
C LEU A 343 8.76 -5.34 52.93
N THR A 344 9.37 -4.30 53.49
CA THR A 344 8.80 -3.62 54.65
C THR A 344 7.44 -3.03 54.27
N ALA A 345 6.57 -2.77 55.25
CA ALA A 345 5.31 -2.10 54.99
C ALA A 345 5.52 -0.75 54.26
N GLU A 346 6.61 -0.06 54.58
CA GLU A 346 7.05 1.17 53.91
C GLU A 346 7.45 0.95 52.44
N GLU A 347 8.17 -0.14 52.12
CA GLU A 347 8.54 -0.46 50.73
C GLU A 347 7.35 -0.96 49.89
N LEU A 348 6.34 -1.57 50.52
CA LEU A 348 5.07 -1.94 49.88
C LEU A 348 4.24 -0.69 49.56
N GLU A 349 4.14 0.26 50.49
CA GLU A 349 3.50 1.57 50.25
C GLU A 349 4.25 2.36 49.17
N GLU A 350 5.59 2.36 49.18
CA GLU A 350 6.41 2.97 48.13
C GLU A 350 6.13 2.34 46.76
N LYS A 351 6.02 1.00 46.69
CA LYS A 351 5.70 0.28 45.47
C LYS A 351 4.30 0.64 44.94
N GLU A 352 3.30 0.74 45.81
CA GLU A 352 1.95 1.15 45.42
C GLU A 352 1.93 2.60 44.93
N HIS A 353 2.62 3.51 45.62
CA HIS A 353 2.74 4.91 45.20
C HIS A 353 3.41 5.06 43.82
N LEU A 354 4.50 4.33 43.57
CA LEU A 354 5.19 4.34 42.27
C LEU A 354 4.36 3.73 41.13
N LEU A 355 3.43 2.82 41.45
CA LEU A 355 2.47 2.27 40.49
C LEU A 355 1.31 3.24 40.21
N GLU A 356 0.89 4.02 41.20
CA GLU A 356 -0.13 5.08 41.06
C GLU A 356 0.39 6.31 40.29
N GLU A 357 1.66 6.69 40.50
CA GLU A 357 2.31 7.78 39.75
C GLU A 357 2.42 7.48 38.24
N GLY A 358 2.46 6.20 37.88
CA GLY A 358 2.55 5.77 36.49
C GLY A 358 1.19 5.61 35.79
N PHE A 359 1.22 5.67 34.46
CA PHE A 359 0.02 5.60 33.64
C PHE A 359 -0.38 4.14 33.32
N SER A 360 -0.75 3.38 34.34
CA SER A 360 -1.12 1.96 34.21
C SER A 360 -2.31 1.70 33.27
N LEU A 361 -3.27 2.63 33.23
CA LEU A 361 -4.46 2.55 32.38
C LEU A 361 -4.21 3.00 30.94
N TRP A 362 -3.01 3.43 30.58
CA TRP A 362 -2.68 3.82 29.21
C TRP A 362 -2.16 2.61 28.44
N SER A 363 -2.88 2.26 27.37
CA SER A 363 -2.47 1.22 26.44
C SER A 363 -1.60 1.79 25.33
N ARG A 364 -0.91 0.91 24.59
CA ARG A 364 -0.16 1.33 23.40
C ARG A 364 -1.05 1.93 22.31
N LYS A 365 -2.33 1.54 22.25
CA LYS A 365 -3.31 2.15 21.34
C LYS A 365 -3.54 3.60 21.74
N ASP A 366 -3.76 3.87 23.02
CA ASP A 366 -4.01 5.22 23.55
C ASP A 366 -2.81 6.13 23.33
N PHE A 367 -1.60 5.63 23.60
CA PHE A 367 -0.38 6.38 23.31
C PHE A 367 -0.27 6.77 21.82
N ASN A 368 -0.49 5.81 20.91
CA ASN A 368 -0.44 6.10 19.48
C ASN A 368 -1.54 7.07 19.04
N THR A 369 -2.74 6.98 19.62
CA THR A 369 -3.85 7.92 19.37
C THR A 369 -3.48 9.31 19.87
N PHE A 370 -2.90 9.44 21.07
CA PHE A 370 -2.43 10.69 21.63
C PHE A 370 -1.38 11.35 20.73
N ILE A 371 -0.36 10.62 20.27
CA ILE A 371 0.66 11.16 19.36
C ILE A 371 0.04 11.63 18.04
N ARG A 372 -0.91 10.87 17.47
CA ARG A 372 -1.63 11.27 16.25
C ARG A 372 -2.48 12.51 16.48
N ALA A 373 -3.12 12.64 17.63
CA ALA A 373 -3.89 13.80 18.01
C ALA A 373 -2.99 15.04 18.20
N CYS A 374 -1.82 14.89 18.83
CA CYS A 374 -0.82 15.95 18.91
C CYS A 374 -0.29 16.38 17.52
N GLU A 375 -0.11 15.44 16.58
CA GLU A 375 0.27 15.77 15.20
C GLU A 375 -0.84 16.56 14.48
N LYS A 376 -2.11 16.25 14.76
CA LYS A 376 -3.28 16.81 14.07
C LYS A 376 -3.74 18.17 14.59
N TYR A 377 -3.75 18.35 15.91
CA TYR A 377 -4.25 19.55 16.59
C TYR A 377 -3.13 20.42 17.20
N GLY A 378 -1.91 19.89 17.28
CA GLY A 378 -0.78 20.53 17.95
C GLY A 378 -0.74 20.23 19.45
N ARG A 379 0.44 20.36 20.07
CA ARG A 379 0.67 19.94 21.47
C ARG A 379 -0.06 20.78 22.53
N ASN A 380 -0.59 21.94 22.15
CA ASN A 380 -1.21 22.90 23.08
C ASN A 380 -2.73 22.78 23.15
N ASP A 381 -3.39 22.16 22.16
CA ASP A 381 -4.85 22.07 22.11
C ASP A 381 -5.35 20.78 22.79
N ILE A 382 -5.29 20.79 24.11
CA ILE A 382 -5.61 19.62 24.96
C ILE A 382 -7.08 19.20 24.81
N ARG A 383 -7.99 20.15 24.57
CA ARG A 383 -9.43 19.88 24.39
C ARG A 383 -9.70 19.02 23.17
N SER A 384 -9.14 19.40 22.02
CA SER A 384 -9.30 18.66 20.78
C SER A 384 -8.61 17.29 20.85
N ILE A 385 -7.47 17.21 21.55
CA ILE A 385 -6.78 15.94 21.80
C ILE A 385 -7.66 15.03 22.67
N ALA A 386 -8.21 15.53 23.77
CA ALA A 386 -9.07 14.76 24.67
C ALA A 386 -10.33 14.24 23.98
N TYR A 387 -10.93 15.03 23.08
CA TYR A 387 -12.09 14.60 22.30
C TYR A 387 -11.80 13.40 21.39
N GLU A 388 -10.59 13.28 20.84
CA GLU A 388 -10.20 12.16 19.98
C GLU A 388 -9.74 10.92 20.77
N MET A 389 -9.54 11.05 22.09
CA MET A 389 -9.15 9.96 22.98
C MET A 389 -10.39 9.23 23.52
N GLU A 390 -10.64 8.03 23.00
CA GLU A 390 -11.75 7.19 23.46
C GLU A 390 -11.50 6.69 24.90
N GLY A 391 -12.37 7.09 25.85
CA GLY A 391 -12.39 6.54 27.21
C GLY A 391 -11.42 7.19 28.20
N LYS A 392 -10.87 8.36 27.89
CA LYS A 392 -10.08 9.19 28.82
C LYS A 392 -10.76 10.53 29.07
N THR A 393 -10.65 11.02 30.28
CA THR A 393 -11.15 12.36 30.63
C THR A 393 -10.16 13.45 30.21
N GLU A 394 -10.63 14.68 30.05
CA GLU A 394 -9.76 15.83 29.71
C GLU A 394 -8.63 16.02 30.74
N GLU A 395 -8.93 15.85 32.03
CA GLU A 395 -7.97 15.94 33.12
C GLU A 395 -6.87 14.86 33.05
N GLU A 396 -7.23 13.62 32.68
CA GLU A 396 -6.24 12.55 32.51
C GLU A 396 -5.30 12.80 31.33
N VAL A 397 -5.84 13.33 30.23
CA VAL A 397 -5.07 13.69 29.04
C VAL A 397 -4.16 14.88 29.32
N GLU A 398 -4.63 15.88 30.07
CA GLU A 398 -3.82 17.02 30.49
C GLU A 398 -2.64 16.58 31.37
N ARG A 399 -2.89 15.74 32.39
CA ARG A 399 -1.83 15.17 33.24
C ARG A 399 -0.80 14.41 32.41
N TYR A 400 -1.26 13.56 31.49
CA TYR A 400 -0.37 12.81 30.61
C TYR A 400 0.44 13.74 29.68
N ALA A 401 -0.18 14.78 29.12
CA ALA A 401 0.50 15.74 28.25
C ALA A 401 1.59 16.53 28.99
N MET A 402 1.36 16.90 30.25
CA MET A 402 2.38 17.55 31.09
C MET A 402 3.57 16.63 31.33
N VAL A 403 3.33 15.39 31.78
CA VAL A 403 4.40 14.41 32.04
C VAL A 403 5.14 14.07 30.75
N PHE A 404 4.42 13.89 29.63
CA PHE A 404 5.02 13.68 28.33
C PHE A 404 5.96 14.84 27.94
N LYS A 405 5.55 16.09 28.16
CA LYS A 405 6.38 17.27 27.84
C LYS A 405 7.67 17.33 28.65
N GLU A 406 7.67 16.84 29.89
CA GLU A 406 8.85 16.83 30.76
C GLU A 406 9.74 15.61 30.51
N ARG A 407 9.15 14.43 30.33
CA ARG A 407 9.82 13.12 30.33
C ARG A 407 9.87 12.42 28.97
N TYR A 408 9.49 13.07 27.86
CA TYR A 408 9.52 12.44 26.52
C TYR A 408 10.87 11.85 26.12
N LYS A 409 12.00 12.33 26.68
CA LYS A 409 13.36 11.81 26.39
C LYS A 409 13.59 10.38 26.89
N GLU A 410 12.74 9.89 27.78
CA GLU A 410 12.81 8.52 28.30
C GLU A 410 12.23 7.48 27.32
N LEU A 411 11.54 7.94 26.27
CA LEU A 411 10.97 7.06 25.24
C LEU A 411 12.05 6.58 24.28
N ASN A 412 12.05 5.30 23.91
CA ASN A 412 13.07 4.75 23.00
C ASN A 412 13.11 5.45 21.62
N ASP A 413 11.96 5.90 21.12
CA ASP A 413 11.80 6.53 19.80
C ASP A 413 11.52 8.06 19.88
N TYR A 414 11.94 8.73 20.96
CA TYR A 414 11.54 10.13 21.22
C TYR A 414 11.89 11.10 20.07
N ASP A 415 13.06 10.96 19.44
CA ASP A 415 13.49 11.85 18.35
C ASP A 415 12.54 11.76 17.15
N ARG A 416 12.12 10.55 16.79
CA ARG A 416 11.15 10.32 15.71
C ARG A 416 9.76 10.87 16.07
N ILE A 417 9.33 10.67 17.30
CA ILE A 417 8.02 11.12 17.78
C ILE A 417 7.94 12.65 17.77
N ILE A 418 8.93 13.33 18.34
CA ILE A 418 8.98 14.80 18.40
C ILE A 418 9.07 15.39 17.00
N LYS A 419 9.93 14.86 16.11
CA LYS A 419 10.01 15.32 14.72
C LYS A 419 8.69 15.18 13.97
N ASN A 420 7.89 14.15 14.25
CA ASN A 420 6.57 13.99 13.63
C ASN A 420 5.58 15.03 14.16
N ILE A 421 5.56 15.27 15.48
CA ILE A 421 4.71 16.29 16.11
C ILE A 421 5.07 17.69 15.57
N GLU A 422 6.36 18.04 15.53
CA GLU A 422 6.84 19.32 15.00
C GLU A 422 6.48 19.49 13.52
N ARG A 423 6.55 18.42 12.72
CA ARG A 423 6.11 18.43 11.32
C ARG A 423 4.59 18.65 11.21
N GLY A 424 3.81 18.08 12.10
CA GLY A 424 2.36 18.31 12.21
C GLY A 424 2.06 19.77 12.54
N GLU A 425 2.70 20.32 13.58
CA GLU A 425 2.54 21.72 13.99
C GLU A 425 2.99 22.70 12.91
N ALA A 426 4.08 22.42 12.20
CA ALA A 426 4.51 23.22 11.07
C ALA A 426 3.44 23.26 9.96
N ARG A 427 2.70 22.16 9.72
CA ARG A 427 1.58 22.14 8.77
C ARG A 427 0.40 22.97 9.26
N ILE A 428 0.08 22.93 10.56
CA ILE A 428 -0.99 23.73 11.17
C ILE A 428 -0.64 25.23 11.08
N SER A 429 0.55 25.61 11.53
CA SER A 429 1.05 27.00 11.43
C SER A 429 1.04 27.49 9.98
N ARG A 430 1.49 26.65 9.04
CA ARG A 430 1.47 27.00 7.61
C ARG A 430 0.05 27.21 7.09
N LYS A 431 -0.92 26.38 7.50
CA LYS A 431 -2.32 26.55 7.13
C LYS A 431 -2.87 27.89 7.64
N ASP A 432 -2.58 28.25 8.88
CA ASP A 432 -3.03 29.53 9.47
C ASP A 432 -2.37 30.74 8.80
N GLU A 433 -1.09 30.66 8.48
CA GLU A 433 -0.37 31.68 7.71
C GLU A 433 -1.00 31.91 6.34
N ILE A 434 -1.32 30.82 5.62
CA ILE A 434 -1.97 30.88 4.30
C ILE A 434 -3.35 31.54 4.42
N MET A 435 -4.15 31.13 5.40
CA MET A 435 -5.48 31.70 5.62
C MET A 435 -5.40 33.20 5.93
N LYS A 436 -4.44 33.61 6.76
CA LYS A 436 -4.18 35.03 7.07
C LYS A 436 -3.70 35.81 5.85
N ALA A 437 -2.84 35.22 5.02
CA ALA A 437 -2.36 35.85 3.79
C ALA A 437 -3.49 36.07 2.77
N ILE A 438 -4.38 35.07 2.61
CA ILE A 438 -5.56 35.20 1.76
C ILE A 438 -6.52 36.25 2.35
N GLY A 439 -6.79 36.23 3.66
CA GLY A 439 -7.64 37.23 4.32
C GLY A 439 -7.16 38.65 4.07
N LYS A 440 -5.85 38.92 4.30
CA LYS A 440 -5.22 40.22 4.02
C LYS A 440 -5.39 40.67 2.56
N LYS A 441 -5.40 39.73 1.62
CA LYS A 441 -5.62 40.01 0.20
C LYS A 441 -7.08 40.28 -0.13
N LEU A 442 -8.02 39.69 0.61
CA LEU A 442 -9.47 39.86 0.40
C LEU A 442 -10.00 41.15 1.05
N ASP A 443 -9.44 41.56 2.20
CA ASP A 443 -9.89 42.74 2.99
C ASP A 443 -10.09 44.04 2.19
N PRO A 444 -9.24 44.40 1.19
CA PRO A 444 -9.42 45.63 0.43
C PRO A 444 -10.62 45.62 -0.53
N TYR A 445 -11.18 44.44 -0.86
CA TYR A 445 -12.22 44.29 -1.86
C TYR A 445 -13.60 44.24 -1.22
N LYS A 446 -14.54 45.07 -1.69
CA LYS A 446 -15.94 45.04 -1.22
C LYS A 446 -16.66 43.78 -1.68
N ASN A 447 -16.41 43.36 -2.93
CA ASN A 447 -16.91 42.10 -3.45
C ASN A 447 -15.77 41.27 -4.09
N PRO A 448 -15.06 40.46 -3.28
CA PRO A 448 -13.92 39.69 -3.76
C PRO A 448 -14.26 38.71 -4.90
N TRP A 449 -15.50 38.23 -4.98
CA TRP A 449 -15.94 37.29 -6.02
C TRP A 449 -15.97 37.89 -7.44
N LEU A 450 -16.07 39.22 -7.57
CA LEU A 450 -16.13 39.91 -8.86
C LEU A 450 -14.94 40.86 -9.10
N GLU A 451 -14.27 41.32 -8.05
CA GLU A 451 -13.28 42.40 -8.15
C GLU A 451 -11.84 41.93 -7.93
N LEU A 452 -11.63 40.78 -7.30
CA LEU A 452 -10.29 40.31 -6.92
C LEU A 452 -9.43 40.10 -8.17
N LYS A 453 -8.27 40.77 -8.22
CA LYS A 453 -7.28 40.59 -9.29
C LYS A 453 -6.03 39.93 -8.75
N VAL A 454 -5.55 38.95 -9.50
CA VAL A 454 -4.33 38.19 -9.17
C VAL A 454 -3.18 38.70 -10.04
N GLN A 455 -2.06 39.04 -9.40
CA GLN A 455 -0.84 39.42 -10.12
C GLN A 455 -0.04 38.18 -10.48
N TYR A 456 -0.16 37.72 -11.73
CA TYR A 456 0.41 36.44 -12.16
C TYR A 456 1.90 36.45 -12.47
N GLY A 457 2.47 37.59 -12.88
CA GLY A 457 3.82 37.65 -13.44
C GLY A 457 3.99 36.64 -14.59
N GLN A 458 5.03 35.80 -14.51
CA GLN A 458 5.28 34.72 -15.48
C GLN A 458 4.47 33.43 -15.22
N ASN A 459 3.76 33.33 -14.08
CA ASN A 459 3.18 32.08 -13.58
C ASN A 459 1.67 31.92 -13.85
N LYS A 460 1.10 32.65 -14.83
CA LYS A 460 -0.35 32.56 -15.13
C LYS A 460 -0.76 31.17 -15.59
N GLY A 461 0.08 30.51 -16.40
CA GLY A 461 -0.29 29.28 -17.11
C GLY A 461 -1.34 29.55 -18.21
N LYS A 462 -1.52 28.59 -19.13
CA LYS A 462 -2.45 28.73 -20.28
C LYS A 462 -3.85 28.16 -20.05
N LEU A 463 -4.04 27.38 -18.98
CA LEU A 463 -5.21 26.51 -18.83
C LEU A 463 -6.30 27.06 -17.89
N TYR A 464 -5.93 27.89 -16.90
CA TYR A 464 -6.87 28.44 -15.94
C TYR A 464 -7.21 29.89 -16.27
N ASN A 465 -8.50 30.19 -16.23
CA ASN A 465 -9.00 31.55 -16.42
C ASN A 465 -8.95 32.34 -15.10
N GLU A 466 -8.92 33.67 -15.21
CA GLU A 466 -8.84 34.56 -14.05
C GLU A 466 -10.07 34.45 -13.14
N GLU A 467 -11.25 34.21 -13.71
CA GLU A 467 -12.48 33.94 -12.95
C GLU A 467 -12.39 32.64 -12.14
N CYS A 468 -11.78 31.60 -12.72
CA CYS A 468 -11.57 30.33 -12.03
C CYS A 468 -10.59 30.50 -10.86
N ASP A 469 -9.47 31.21 -11.09
CA ASP A 469 -8.46 31.47 -10.04
C ASP A 469 -9.03 32.32 -8.90
N ARG A 470 -9.81 33.35 -9.23
CA ARG A 470 -10.52 34.17 -8.25
C ARG A 470 -11.47 33.34 -7.40
N PHE A 471 -12.26 32.49 -8.05
CA PHE A 471 -13.20 31.61 -7.34
C PHE A 471 -12.44 30.64 -6.44
N MET A 472 -11.31 30.09 -6.86
CA MET A 472 -10.46 29.23 -6.01
C MET A 472 -10.01 29.97 -4.75
N ILE A 473 -9.44 31.18 -4.87
CA ILE A 473 -8.94 31.93 -3.72
C ILE A 473 -10.06 32.26 -2.72
N CYS A 474 -11.21 32.75 -3.23
CA CYS A 474 -12.35 33.10 -2.39
C CYS A 474 -12.96 31.86 -1.71
N MET A 475 -13.06 30.75 -2.44
CA MET A 475 -13.65 29.52 -1.92
C MET A 475 -12.72 28.82 -0.92
N VAL A 476 -11.41 28.84 -1.15
CA VAL A 476 -10.40 28.33 -0.18
C VAL A 476 -10.46 29.12 1.12
N HIS A 477 -10.64 30.45 1.08
CA HIS A 477 -10.83 31.25 2.29
C HIS A 477 -12.15 30.90 3.02
N LYS A 478 -13.21 30.59 2.28
CA LYS A 478 -14.52 30.24 2.85
C LYS A 478 -14.55 28.83 3.47
N LEU A 479 -13.99 27.84 2.77
CA LEU A 479 -14.02 26.43 3.17
C LEU A 479 -12.85 26.05 4.09
N GLY A 480 -11.76 26.83 4.06
CA GLY A 480 -10.51 26.52 4.72
C GLY A 480 -9.54 25.77 3.80
N TYR A 481 -8.26 26.10 3.94
CA TYR A 481 -7.19 25.44 3.17
C TYR A 481 -7.08 23.94 3.51
N GLY A 482 -7.00 23.11 2.48
CA GLY A 482 -6.95 21.64 2.57
C GLY A 482 -8.26 20.92 2.21
N ASN A 483 -9.40 21.61 2.18
CA ASN A 483 -10.72 21.00 1.90
C ASN A 483 -11.01 20.92 0.39
N TRP A 484 -10.18 20.17 -0.33
CA TRP A 484 -10.19 20.13 -1.81
C TRP A 484 -11.41 19.42 -2.41
N ASP A 485 -11.98 18.43 -1.71
CA ASP A 485 -13.20 17.75 -2.15
C ASP A 485 -14.40 18.69 -2.13
N GLU A 486 -14.53 19.51 -1.09
CA GLU A 486 -15.56 20.54 -0.99
C GLU A 486 -15.35 21.64 -2.04
N LEU A 487 -14.11 22.04 -2.30
CA LEU A 487 -13.78 22.98 -3.37
C LEU A 487 -14.23 22.42 -4.74
N LYS A 488 -13.96 21.13 -5.00
CA LYS A 488 -14.37 20.46 -6.24
C LYS A 488 -15.89 20.35 -6.34
N ALA A 489 -16.57 20.05 -5.23
CA ALA A 489 -18.03 20.05 -5.18
C ALA A 489 -18.58 21.44 -5.49
N ALA A 490 -17.99 22.50 -4.93
CA ALA A 490 -18.39 23.88 -5.17
C ALA A 490 -18.25 24.29 -6.65
N PHE A 491 -17.22 23.81 -7.35
CA PHE A 491 -17.08 23.99 -8.80
C PHE A 491 -18.18 23.28 -9.60
N ARG A 492 -18.63 22.11 -9.15
CA ARG A 492 -19.70 21.36 -9.82
C ARG A 492 -21.06 22.00 -9.62
N THR A 493 -21.32 22.55 -8.44
CA THR A 493 -22.61 23.17 -8.09
C THR A 493 -22.74 24.61 -8.56
N SER A 494 -21.63 25.32 -8.76
CA SER A 494 -21.65 26.74 -9.15
C SER A 494 -22.22 26.94 -10.56
N PRO A 495 -23.26 27.79 -10.74
CA PRO A 495 -23.79 28.15 -12.06
C PRO A 495 -22.77 28.84 -12.97
N LEU A 496 -21.79 29.54 -12.39
CA LEU A 496 -20.75 30.27 -13.15
C LEU A 496 -19.92 29.34 -14.04
N PHE A 497 -19.72 28.09 -13.61
CA PHE A 497 -18.93 27.10 -14.33
C PHE A 497 -19.81 26.07 -15.04
N HIS A 498 -21.08 26.38 -15.35
CA HIS A 498 -22.00 25.43 -15.96
C HIS A 498 -21.40 24.76 -17.21
N PHE A 499 -20.83 25.57 -18.11
CA PHE A 499 -20.20 25.14 -19.36
C PHE A 499 -18.69 24.93 -19.29
N ASP A 500 -18.04 25.26 -18.17
CA ASP A 500 -16.60 25.05 -18.00
C ASP A 500 -16.33 23.60 -17.59
N TRP A 501 -16.27 22.72 -18.59
CA TRP A 501 -15.96 21.31 -18.38
C TRP A 501 -14.50 21.10 -17.96
N PHE A 502 -13.59 22.01 -18.33
CA PHE A 502 -12.18 21.89 -18.00
C PHE A 502 -11.98 21.85 -16.49
N VAL A 503 -12.51 22.84 -15.76
CA VAL A 503 -12.36 22.90 -14.29
C VAL A 503 -13.12 21.77 -13.59
N LYS A 504 -14.32 21.41 -14.08
CA LYS A 504 -15.11 20.30 -13.53
C LYS A 504 -14.47 18.92 -13.70
N SER A 505 -13.67 18.76 -14.76
CA SER A 505 -12.93 17.52 -15.04
C SER A 505 -11.69 17.35 -14.16
N ARG A 506 -11.20 18.42 -13.52
CA ARG A 506 -9.97 18.36 -12.71
C ARG A 506 -10.11 17.46 -11.49
N THR A 507 -9.00 16.80 -11.17
CA THR A 507 -8.85 16.05 -9.92
C THR A 507 -8.65 17.00 -8.75
N THR A 508 -8.93 16.54 -7.53
CA THR A 508 -8.66 17.32 -6.30
C THR A 508 -7.20 17.72 -6.17
N HIS A 509 -6.29 16.85 -6.62
CA HIS A 509 -4.85 17.08 -6.62
C HIS A 509 -4.42 18.18 -7.61
N GLU A 510 -5.05 18.25 -8.78
CA GLU A 510 -4.78 19.33 -9.74
C GLU A 510 -5.30 20.68 -9.24
N LEU A 511 -6.47 20.71 -8.61
CA LEU A 511 -7.02 21.91 -7.98
C LEU A 511 -6.13 22.37 -6.81
N ALA A 512 -5.66 21.44 -5.98
CA ALA A 512 -4.72 21.72 -4.89
C ALA A 512 -3.43 22.36 -5.42
N ARG A 513 -2.77 21.75 -6.42
CA ARG A 513 -1.55 22.31 -7.04
C ARG A 513 -1.76 23.72 -7.62
N ARG A 514 -2.93 23.97 -8.22
CA ARG A 514 -3.25 25.30 -8.74
C ARG A 514 -3.45 26.29 -7.59
N CYS A 515 -4.16 25.91 -6.53
CA CYS A 515 -4.34 26.75 -5.34
C CYS A 515 -3.00 27.09 -4.69
N ASP A 516 -2.07 26.13 -4.57
CA ASP A 516 -0.72 26.39 -4.03
C ASP A 516 0.04 27.42 -4.86
N THR A 517 -0.09 27.36 -6.18
CA THR A 517 0.50 28.35 -7.09
C THR A 517 -0.09 29.74 -6.85
N LEU A 518 -1.41 29.84 -6.70
CA LEU A 518 -2.10 31.10 -6.43
C LEU A 518 -1.74 31.67 -5.06
N ILE A 519 -1.62 30.82 -4.04
CA ILE A 519 -1.23 31.22 -2.69
C ILE A 519 0.17 31.81 -2.70
N ARG A 520 1.14 31.19 -3.38
CA ARG A 520 2.49 31.75 -3.51
C ARG A 520 2.49 33.13 -4.17
N LEU A 521 1.62 33.34 -5.17
CA LEU A 521 1.46 34.65 -5.81
C LEU A 521 0.89 35.68 -4.82
N VAL A 522 -0.13 35.31 -4.04
CA VAL A 522 -0.71 36.17 -3.01
C VAL A 522 0.30 36.52 -1.91
N GLU A 523 1.08 35.54 -1.45
CA GLU A 523 2.13 35.76 -0.45
C GLU A 523 3.20 36.73 -0.96
N LYS A 524 3.66 36.54 -2.20
CA LYS A 524 4.63 37.44 -2.83
C LYS A 524 4.05 38.85 -2.98
N GLU A 525 2.81 38.98 -3.41
CA GLU A 525 2.15 40.29 -3.55
C GLU A 525 2.00 40.99 -2.19
N ASN A 526 1.65 40.25 -1.14
CA ASN A 526 1.58 40.79 0.22
C ASN A 526 2.94 41.25 0.75
N GLN A 527 4.02 40.51 0.44
CA GLN A 527 5.39 40.89 0.80
C GLN A 527 5.81 42.18 0.09
N GLU A 528 5.57 42.29 -1.22
CA GLU A 528 5.85 43.51 -1.98
C GLU A 528 5.05 44.71 -1.46
N TYR A 529 3.79 44.50 -1.07
CA TYR A 529 2.96 45.54 -0.46
C TYR A 529 3.54 46.02 0.88
N ASP A 530 3.93 45.09 1.75
CA ASP A 530 4.53 45.39 3.06
C ASP A 530 5.88 46.12 2.92
N GLU A 531 6.69 45.75 1.92
CA GLU A 531 7.95 46.45 1.62
C GLU A 531 7.70 47.89 1.15
N ARG A 532 6.74 48.11 0.24
CA ARG A 532 6.36 49.45 -0.21
C ARG A 532 5.83 50.29 0.94
N GLU A 533 5.02 49.72 1.83
CA GLU A 533 4.49 50.43 2.99
C GLU A 533 5.62 50.82 3.98
N ARG A 534 6.59 49.93 4.20
CA ARG A 534 7.80 50.22 5.01
C ARG A 534 8.63 51.33 4.38
N GLN A 535 8.84 51.33 3.07
CA GLN A 535 9.56 52.39 2.36
C GLN A 535 8.83 53.73 2.47
N ALA A 536 7.53 53.77 2.22
CA ALA A 536 6.72 54.98 2.38
C ALA A 536 6.73 55.52 3.82
N ARG A 537 6.73 54.64 4.84
CA ARG A 537 6.89 55.03 6.25
C ARG A 537 8.28 55.60 6.53
N LYS A 538 9.35 55.05 5.95
CA LYS A 538 10.72 55.58 6.07
C LYS A 538 10.84 56.95 5.40
N GLU A 539 10.30 57.13 4.20
CA GLU A 539 10.30 58.41 3.49
C GLU A 539 9.51 59.49 4.25
N LYS A 540 8.33 59.15 4.77
CA LYS A 540 7.55 60.06 5.64
C LYS A 540 8.29 60.46 6.91
N LYS A 541 9.07 59.54 7.51
CA LYS A 541 9.94 59.85 8.66
C LYS A 541 11.09 60.77 8.25
N LEU A 542 11.75 60.50 7.12
CA LEU A 542 12.85 61.32 6.61
C LEU A 542 12.37 62.74 6.29
N ALA A 543 11.22 62.88 5.63
CA ALA A 543 10.59 64.17 5.36
C ALA A 543 10.27 64.93 6.65
N LYS A 544 9.73 64.26 7.68
CA LYS A 544 9.47 64.90 8.99
C LYS A 544 10.74 65.37 9.71
N VAL A 545 11.87 64.67 9.54
CA VAL A 545 13.17 65.08 10.11
C VAL A 545 13.79 66.23 9.33
N CYS A 546 13.60 66.31 8.01
CA CYS A 546 14.04 67.45 7.20
C CYS A 546 13.21 68.72 7.40
N PHE A 547 11.97 68.61 7.88
CA PHE A 547 11.06 69.75 8.10
C PHE A 547 10.88 70.13 9.59
N SER A 548 11.63 69.54 10.53
CA SER A 548 11.68 70.02 11.92
C SER A 548 12.65 71.22 12.01
N PRO A 549 12.18 72.45 12.28
CA PRO A 549 13.05 73.62 12.38
C PRO A 549 13.92 73.52 13.63
N SER A 550 15.18 73.93 13.48
CA SER A 550 16.18 74.10 14.55
C SER A 550 15.78 75.18 15.55
#